data_AF-A0A3B6KRV3-F1
#
_entry.id   AF-A0A3B6KRV3-F1
#
_cell.length_a   1.000
_cell.length_b   1.000
_cell.length_c   1.000
_cell.angle_alpha   90.00
_cell.angle_beta   90.00
_cell.angle_gamma   90.00
#
_symmetry.space_group_name_H-M   'P 1'
#
loop_
_entity.id
_entity.type
_entity.pdbx_description
1 polymer ?
#
loop_
_entity_poly.entity_id
_entity_poly.type
_entity_poly.pdbx_seq_one_letter_code
_entity_poly.pdbx_strand_id
1 'polypeptide(L)'
;MAFALKAPPSTSSTATSLSHPMRQRHAAAVTVAAPGRLVVRAVAAVTAPAPSAKRASRSAAGERGLSVAEAMSRVRASGKTAFIPYITAGDPDLATTAKALRLLDSLGADVIELGMPFSDPSLDGPVIQASAARALAAGATTDAVMSMLKEVTPELSCPVVIFSYFNPIVRRGTGNFAAAAKEAGVKGLIIPDLPYDEIRGFRKEIVENKLELILLTTPATPLERMKEITKASEGFIYLVSVIGVTGSSSGD
;
A
#
# COMPACT_ATOMS: atom_id res chain seq x y z
N MET A 1 7.15 -2.24 7.41
CA MET A 1 7.45 -1.81 6.03
C MET A 1 6.57 -2.65 5.12
N ALA A 2 5.84 -2.06 4.18
CA ALA A 2 5.06 -2.84 3.22
C ALA A 2 5.84 -2.96 1.90
N PHE A 3 5.84 -4.14 1.29
CA PHE A 3 6.42 -4.36 -0.03
C PHE A 3 5.31 -4.71 -1.01
N ALA A 4 5.21 -3.97 -2.12
CA ALA A 4 4.30 -4.28 -3.21
C ALA A 4 4.94 -5.35 -4.11
N LEU A 5 4.40 -6.57 -4.12
CA LEU A 5 4.82 -7.64 -5.02
C LEU A 5 3.71 -7.90 -6.04
N LYS A 6 4.03 -7.90 -7.34
CA LYS A 6 3.01 -8.16 -8.36
C LYS A 6 2.68 -9.65 -8.45
N ALA A 7 1.39 -9.96 -8.58
CA ALA A 7 0.90 -11.29 -8.89
C ALA A 7 1.27 -11.75 -10.32
N PRO A 8 1.78 -12.99 -10.54
CA PRO A 8 1.94 -13.55 -11.87
C PRO A 8 0.61 -13.70 -12.62
N PRO A 9 0.60 -13.58 -13.96
CA PRO A 9 -0.57 -13.89 -14.78
C PRO A 9 -0.91 -15.39 -14.69
N SER A 10 -2.20 -15.72 -14.78
CA SER A 10 -2.67 -17.11 -14.80
C SER A 10 -2.25 -17.81 -16.10
N THR A 11 -1.16 -18.57 -16.06
CA THR A 11 -0.79 -19.50 -17.13
C THR A 11 -1.05 -20.92 -16.68
N SER A 12 -1.98 -21.62 -17.33
CA SER A 12 -2.07 -23.08 -17.29
C SER A 12 -0.79 -23.67 -17.87
N SER A 13 -0.03 -24.43 -17.09
CA SER A 13 1.09 -25.18 -17.63
C SER A 13 1.20 -26.55 -16.97
N THR A 14 1.12 -27.55 -17.84
CA THR A 14 1.37 -28.97 -17.65
C THR A 14 2.78 -29.22 -17.09
N ALA A 15 2.85 -30.05 -16.07
CA ALA A 15 4.09 -30.45 -15.41
C ALA A 15 5.00 -31.25 -16.35
N THR A 16 6.29 -30.92 -16.36
CA THR A 16 7.34 -31.85 -16.74
C THR A 16 8.50 -31.69 -15.76
N SER A 17 8.75 -32.76 -15.03
CA SER A 17 9.74 -32.91 -13.96
C SER A 17 11.14 -33.10 -14.55
N LEU A 18 12.12 -32.32 -14.10
CA LEU A 18 13.54 -32.69 -14.15
C LEU A 18 14.23 -32.29 -12.84
N SER A 19 14.81 -33.30 -12.21
CA SER A 19 15.54 -33.30 -10.94
C SER A 19 16.99 -32.84 -11.14
N HIS A 20 17.53 -32.09 -10.17
CA HIS A 20 18.98 -31.96 -9.95
C HIS A 20 19.31 -31.80 -8.45
N PRO A 21 20.46 -32.34 -7.99
CA PRO A 21 20.68 -32.67 -6.59
C PRO A 21 21.20 -31.54 -5.70
N MET A 22 20.91 -31.70 -4.41
CA MET A 22 21.08 -30.81 -3.27
C MET A 22 22.53 -30.79 -2.78
N ARG A 23 23.15 -29.60 -2.72
CA ARG A 23 24.49 -29.39 -2.14
C ARG A 23 24.37 -29.10 -0.64
N GLN A 24 24.91 -30.00 0.18
CA GLN A 24 25.07 -29.83 1.62
C GLN A 24 25.97 -28.61 1.92
N ARG A 25 25.59 -27.80 2.91
CA ARG A 25 26.50 -26.89 3.61
C ARG A 25 26.29 -27.00 5.11
N HIS A 26 27.43 -26.98 5.79
CA HIS A 26 27.68 -27.38 7.17
C HIS A 26 26.93 -26.55 8.21
N ALA A 27 26.47 -27.24 9.26
CA ALA A 27 26.04 -26.65 10.51
C ALA A 27 27.24 -26.05 11.25
N ALA A 28 27.15 -24.78 11.63
CA ALA A 28 28.08 -24.16 12.58
C ALA A 28 27.51 -24.31 14.00
N ALA A 29 28.34 -24.84 14.89
CA ALA A 29 28.00 -25.16 16.27
C ALA A 29 27.67 -23.90 17.10
N VAL A 30 26.67 -24.04 17.97
CA VAL A 30 26.30 -23.08 19.01
C VAL A 30 27.29 -23.22 20.18
N THR A 31 27.93 -22.13 20.58
CA THR A 31 28.69 -22.06 21.84
C THR A 31 27.97 -21.10 22.78
N VAL A 32 27.61 -21.58 23.97
CA VAL A 32 26.98 -20.81 25.04
C VAL A 32 28.07 -20.08 25.83
N ALA A 33 28.00 -18.75 25.91
CA ALA A 33 28.85 -17.92 26.76
C ALA A 33 28.02 -17.22 27.83
N ALA A 34 28.53 -17.23 29.06
CA ALA A 34 27.95 -16.67 30.28
C ALA A 34 27.96 -15.12 30.30
N PRO A 35 27.24 -14.45 31.23
CA PRO A 35 26.76 -13.09 31.04
C PRO A 35 27.75 -12.01 31.52
N GLY A 36 27.68 -10.84 30.87
CA GLY A 36 28.14 -9.57 31.45
C GLY A 36 29.31 -8.88 30.74
N ARG A 37 29.00 -8.13 29.67
CA ARG A 37 29.44 -6.74 29.39
C ARG A 37 28.98 -6.37 27.98
N LEU A 38 28.10 -5.37 27.86
CA LEU A 38 27.70 -4.81 26.57
C LEU A 38 28.87 -4.00 26.00
N VAL A 39 29.52 -4.52 24.96
CA VAL A 39 30.47 -3.76 24.14
C VAL A 39 29.72 -3.29 22.89
N VAL A 40 29.31 -2.03 22.89
CA VAL A 40 28.72 -1.38 21.72
C VAL A 40 29.83 -1.15 20.69
N ARG A 41 29.85 -1.94 19.62
CA ARG A 41 30.64 -1.63 18.42
C ARG A 41 29.86 -0.62 17.58
N ALA A 42 30.41 0.57 17.41
CA ALA A 42 29.90 1.56 16.48
C ALA A 42 29.88 0.97 15.05
N VAL A 43 28.69 0.91 14.45
CA VAL A 43 28.53 0.59 13.03
C VAL A 43 28.76 1.89 12.26
N ALA A 44 29.75 1.90 11.37
CA ALA A 44 30.05 3.06 10.54
C ALA A 44 28.79 3.47 9.74
N ALA A 45 28.47 4.76 9.77
CA ALA A 45 27.37 5.33 9.02
C ALA A 45 27.58 5.09 7.51
N VAL A 46 26.69 4.33 6.89
CA VAL A 46 26.60 4.24 5.43
C VAL A 46 25.85 5.49 4.98
N THR A 47 26.59 6.47 4.47
CA THR A 47 26.03 7.65 3.82
C THR A 47 25.25 7.22 2.58
N ALA A 48 23.93 7.47 2.58
CA ALA A 48 23.12 7.30 1.38
C ALA A 48 23.62 8.25 0.27
N PRO A 49 23.75 7.79 -0.98
CA PRO A 49 24.15 8.67 -2.07
C PRO A 49 23.06 9.71 -2.33
N ALA A 50 23.48 10.95 -2.56
CA ALA A 50 22.60 12.05 -2.95
C ALA A 50 21.87 11.71 -4.27
N PRO A 51 20.57 12.04 -4.43
CA PRO A 51 19.87 11.80 -5.68
C PRO A 51 20.42 12.74 -6.75
N SER A 52 21.05 12.17 -7.79
CA SER A 52 21.51 12.92 -8.96
C SER A 52 20.66 12.59 -10.20
N ALA A 53 20.39 13.66 -10.95
CA ALA A 53 19.94 13.77 -12.34
C ALA A 53 18.44 13.61 -12.66
N LYS A 54 17.82 14.78 -12.85
CA LYS A 54 16.77 15.16 -13.81
C LYS A 54 15.84 14.03 -14.29
N ARG A 55 14.69 13.92 -13.63
CA ARG A 55 13.53 13.19 -14.14
C ARG A 55 13.01 13.92 -15.39
N ALA A 56 13.03 13.26 -16.55
CA ALA A 56 12.46 13.80 -17.78
C ALA A 56 11.00 14.19 -17.55
N SER A 57 10.62 15.40 -17.99
CA SER A 57 9.26 15.91 -17.89
C SER A 57 8.30 14.95 -18.60
N ARG A 58 7.39 14.33 -17.85
CA ARG A 58 6.32 13.49 -18.40
C ARG A 58 5.40 14.37 -19.26
N SER A 59 5.09 13.90 -20.47
CA SER A 59 4.18 14.58 -21.40
C SER A 59 2.74 14.52 -20.87
N ALA A 60 2.25 15.63 -20.34
CA ALA A 60 1.02 15.75 -19.54
C ALA A 60 -0.31 15.55 -20.29
N ALA A 61 -0.33 15.26 -21.59
CA ALA A 61 -1.56 15.36 -22.38
C ALA A 61 -2.34 14.04 -22.58
N GLY A 62 -1.74 12.86 -22.37
CA GLY A 62 -2.37 11.55 -22.64
C GLY A 62 -2.56 10.63 -21.44
N GLU A 63 -2.27 11.10 -20.21
CA GLU A 63 -1.91 10.21 -19.09
C GLU A 63 -2.81 10.31 -17.85
N ARG A 64 -3.94 11.00 -17.93
CA ARG A 64 -4.82 11.18 -16.76
C ARG A 64 -5.76 9.99 -16.58
N GLY A 65 -5.80 9.44 -15.37
CA GLY A 65 -6.81 8.47 -14.95
C GLY A 65 -6.43 6.99 -15.08
N LEU A 66 -5.13 6.67 -15.05
CA LEU A 66 -4.63 5.29 -15.03
C LEU A 66 -5.29 4.44 -13.94
N SER A 67 -5.52 3.16 -14.25
CA SER A 67 -5.80 2.14 -13.26
C SER A 67 -4.54 1.82 -12.44
N VAL A 68 -4.70 1.17 -11.28
CA VAL A 68 -3.54 0.76 -10.47
C VAL A 68 -2.71 -0.29 -11.22
N ALA A 69 -3.36 -1.27 -11.86
CA ALA A 69 -2.71 -2.27 -12.72
C ALA A 69 -1.93 -1.67 -13.91
N GLU A 70 -2.46 -0.60 -14.51
CA GLU A 70 -1.78 0.12 -15.59
C GLU A 70 -0.53 0.84 -15.09
N ALA A 71 -0.63 1.56 -13.97
CA ALA A 71 0.50 2.24 -13.34
C ALA A 71 1.62 1.25 -13.00
N MET A 72 1.28 0.13 -12.35
CA MET A 72 2.25 -0.93 -12.03
C MET A 72 2.85 -1.58 -13.27
N SER A 73 2.10 -1.63 -14.38
CA SER A 73 2.62 -2.16 -15.64
C SER A 73 3.61 -1.23 -16.33
N ARG A 74 3.43 0.07 -16.21
CA ARG A 74 4.41 1.07 -16.68
C ARG A 74 5.71 1.01 -15.89
N VAL A 75 5.61 0.95 -14.56
CA VAL A 75 6.79 0.82 -13.68
C VAL A 75 7.61 -0.40 -14.08
N ARG A 76 6.95 -1.56 -14.24
CA ARG A 76 7.60 -2.81 -14.68
C ARG A 76 8.26 -2.67 -16.05
N ALA A 77 7.56 -2.10 -17.04
CA ALA A 77 8.10 -1.90 -18.38
C ALA A 77 9.35 -1.00 -18.38
N SER A 78 9.45 -0.08 -17.40
CA SER A 78 10.62 0.77 -17.23
C SER A 78 11.77 0.13 -16.43
N GLY A 79 11.60 -1.10 -15.92
CA GLY A 79 12.61 -1.78 -15.12
C GLY A 79 12.89 -1.14 -13.76
N LYS A 80 11.96 -0.34 -13.23
CA LYS A 80 12.11 0.39 -11.96
C LYS A 80 11.30 -0.26 -10.83
N THR A 81 11.63 0.10 -9.60
CA THR A 81 10.82 -0.18 -8.42
C THR A 81 9.76 0.91 -8.27
N ALA A 82 8.53 0.53 -7.93
CA ALA A 82 7.44 1.47 -7.71
C ALA A 82 7.67 2.28 -6.43
N PHE A 83 7.38 3.58 -6.48
CA PHE A 83 7.31 4.43 -5.29
C PHE A 83 5.85 4.71 -4.94
N ILE A 84 5.41 4.22 -3.78
CA ILE A 84 4.01 4.31 -3.30
C ILE A 84 4.01 4.98 -1.92
N PRO A 85 3.91 6.32 -1.84
CA PRO A 85 3.80 7.03 -0.57
C PRO A 85 2.40 6.86 0.05
N TYR A 86 2.38 6.78 1.38
CA TYR A 86 1.17 6.86 2.20
C TYR A 86 1.11 8.21 2.92
N ILE A 87 -0.06 8.85 2.94
CA ILE A 87 -0.38 9.98 3.82
C ILE A 87 -1.77 9.82 4.42
N THR A 88 -2.02 10.37 5.61
CA THR A 88 -3.36 10.41 6.21
C THR A 88 -4.15 11.61 5.70
N ALA A 89 -5.37 11.38 5.22
CA ALA A 89 -6.23 12.46 4.76
C ALA A 89 -6.64 13.37 5.92
N GLY A 90 -6.48 14.67 5.73
CA GLY A 90 -6.83 15.67 6.73
C GLY A 90 -5.75 15.93 7.77
N ASP A 91 -4.54 15.36 7.65
CA ASP A 91 -3.40 15.68 8.51
C ASP A 91 -2.43 16.64 7.82
N PRO A 92 -2.14 17.84 8.38
CA PRO A 92 -2.83 18.49 9.49
C PRO A 92 -4.22 19.05 9.12
N ASP A 93 -4.51 19.19 7.82
CA ASP A 93 -5.81 19.61 7.29
C ASP A 93 -5.99 19.13 5.82
N LEU A 94 -7.21 19.26 5.28
CA LEU A 94 -7.53 18.80 3.92
C LEU A 94 -6.89 19.65 2.82
N ALA A 95 -6.68 20.95 3.03
CA ALA A 95 -6.03 21.81 2.05
C ALA A 95 -4.53 21.44 1.92
N THR A 96 -3.90 21.10 3.04
CA THR A 96 -2.53 20.58 3.08
C THR A 96 -2.45 19.19 2.45
N THR A 97 -3.43 18.32 2.71
CA THR A 97 -3.54 17.01 2.02
C THR A 97 -3.61 17.18 0.50
N ALA A 98 -4.47 18.08 0.00
CA ALA A 98 -4.63 18.36 -1.42
C ALA A 98 -3.33 18.87 -2.07
N LYS A 99 -2.56 19.71 -1.37
CA LYS A 99 -1.22 20.15 -1.82
C LYS A 99 -0.22 19.01 -1.83
N ALA A 100 -0.23 18.15 -0.80
CA ALA A 100 0.65 17.01 -0.69
C ALA A 100 0.41 15.99 -1.81
N LEU A 101 -0.85 15.71 -2.18
CA LEU A 101 -1.18 14.82 -3.29
C LEU A 101 -0.57 15.30 -4.61
N ARG A 102 -0.74 16.59 -4.95
CA ARG A 102 -0.15 17.19 -6.15
C ARG A 102 1.37 17.15 -6.11
N LEU A 103 1.96 17.44 -4.95
CA LEU A 103 3.40 17.40 -4.77
C LEU A 103 3.96 15.98 -4.98
N LEU A 104 3.37 14.97 -4.35
CA LEU A 104 3.78 13.57 -4.49
C LEU A 104 3.67 13.07 -5.94
N ASP A 105 2.59 13.43 -6.64
CA ASP A 105 2.44 13.15 -8.08
C ASP A 105 3.56 13.82 -8.90
N SER A 106 3.82 15.12 -8.67
CA SER A 106 4.88 15.86 -9.38
C SER A 106 6.30 15.31 -9.12
N LEU A 107 6.54 14.81 -7.90
CA LEU A 107 7.79 14.14 -7.51
C LEU A 107 7.88 12.73 -8.07
N GLY A 108 6.76 12.20 -8.56
CA GLY A 108 6.74 10.99 -9.37
C GLY A 108 6.30 9.73 -8.67
N ALA A 109 5.43 9.84 -7.66
CA ALA A 109 4.69 8.70 -7.15
C ALA A 109 4.08 7.89 -8.30
N ASP A 110 4.13 6.57 -8.18
CA ASP A 110 3.52 5.67 -9.16
C ASP A 110 2.08 5.30 -8.76
N VAL A 111 1.80 5.32 -7.46
CA VAL A 111 0.48 5.22 -6.82
C VAL A 111 0.56 6.05 -5.53
N ILE A 112 -0.50 6.72 -5.10
CA ILE A 112 -0.55 7.35 -3.77
C ILE A 112 -1.59 6.63 -2.91
N GLU A 113 -1.19 6.20 -1.72
CA GLU A 113 -2.11 5.69 -0.71
C GLU A 113 -2.58 6.82 0.19
N LEU A 114 -3.90 6.97 0.29
CA LEU A 114 -4.54 7.98 1.13
C LEU A 114 -5.32 7.29 2.25
N GLY A 115 -4.81 7.41 3.47
CA GLY A 115 -5.42 6.87 4.67
C GLY A 115 -6.67 7.63 5.09
N MET A 116 -7.80 6.94 5.24
CA MET A 116 -9.00 7.50 5.86
C MET A 116 -8.78 7.57 7.37
N PRO A 117 -8.90 8.76 8.00
CA PRO A 117 -8.77 8.85 9.45
C PRO A 117 -9.91 8.07 10.13
N PHE A 118 -9.56 7.27 11.13
CA PHE A 118 -10.49 6.42 11.86
C PHE A 118 -10.26 6.53 13.37
N SER A 119 -11.33 6.46 14.16
CA SER A 119 -11.30 6.64 15.62
C SER A 119 -10.60 5.49 16.35
N ASP A 120 -10.66 4.29 15.78
CA ASP A 120 -10.16 3.06 16.41
C ASP A 120 -9.10 2.34 15.54
N PRO A 121 -7.96 2.99 15.23
CA PRO A 121 -6.95 2.48 14.28
C PRO A 121 -6.03 1.44 14.92
N SER A 122 -6.59 0.31 15.35
CA SER A 122 -5.88 -0.72 16.15
C SER A 122 -4.78 -1.48 15.39
N LEU A 123 -4.79 -1.45 14.05
CA LEU A 123 -3.78 -2.10 13.21
C LEU A 123 -2.60 -1.18 12.87
N ASP A 124 -2.74 0.11 13.15
CA ASP A 124 -1.74 1.12 12.82
C ASP A 124 -0.74 1.35 13.95
N GLY A 125 0.50 1.67 13.61
CA GLY A 125 1.49 2.07 14.59
C GLY A 125 1.33 3.52 15.04
N PRO A 126 2.05 3.94 16.10
CA PRO A 126 1.82 5.20 16.82
C PRO A 126 1.91 6.45 15.94
N VAL A 127 2.75 6.42 14.89
CA VAL A 127 2.89 7.54 13.95
C VAL A 127 1.60 7.76 13.15
N ILE A 128 1.02 6.70 12.61
CA ILE A 128 -0.23 6.76 11.81
C ILE A 128 -1.44 7.00 12.73
N GLN A 129 -1.43 6.43 13.94
CA GLN A 129 -2.45 6.74 14.94
C GLN A 129 -2.47 8.24 15.29
N ALA A 130 -1.29 8.85 15.44
CA ALA A 130 -1.17 10.28 15.75
C ALA A 130 -1.62 11.18 14.59
N SER A 131 -1.32 10.82 13.32
CA SER A 131 -1.83 11.57 12.16
C SER A 131 -3.35 11.45 12.03
N ALA A 132 -3.91 10.26 12.25
CA ALA A 132 -5.36 10.05 12.24
C ALA A 132 -6.05 10.88 13.35
N ALA A 133 -5.49 10.92 14.55
CA ALA A 133 -6.01 11.74 15.65
C ALA A 133 -5.99 13.24 15.32
N ARG A 134 -4.90 13.76 14.73
CA ARG A 134 -4.84 15.16 14.28
C ARG A 134 -5.87 15.46 13.19
N ALA A 135 -6.02 14.57 12.21
CA ALA A 135 -6.99 14.72 11.14
C ALA A 135 -8.44 14.76 11.65
N LEU A 136 -8.79 13.87 12.59
CA LEU A 136 -10.11 13.87 13.24
C LEU A 136 -10.33 15.14 14.07
N ALA A 137 -9.32 15.59 14.82
CA ALA A 137 -9.39 16.83 15.58
C ALA A 137 -9.55 18.08 14.68
N ALA A 138 -9.00 18.04 13.47
CA ALA A 138 -9.19 19.06 12.43
C ALA A 138 -10.55 18.97 11.71
N GLY A 139 -11.41 18.00 12.07
CA GLY A 139 -12.75 17.83 11.51
C GLY A 139 -12.82 17.07 10.20
N ALA A 140 -11.80 16.26 9.86
CA ALA A 140 -11.83 15.44 8.65
C ALA A 140 -12.97 14.41 8.71
N THR A 141 -13.79 14.37 7.65
CA THR A 141 -14.86 13.38 7.47
C THR A 141 -14.69 12.66 6.15
N THR A 142 -15.28 11.46 6.01
CA THR A 142 -15.26 10.73 4.74
C THR A 142 -15.80 11.56 3.59
N ASP A 143 -16.89 12.30 3.79
CA ASP A 143 -17.48 13.17 2.75
C ASP A 143 -16.54 14.31 2.35
N ALA A 144 -15.90 14.96 3.33
CA ALA A 144 -14.96 16.04 3.06
C ALA A 144 -13.72 15.52 2.31
N VAL A 145 -13.22 14.32 2.64
CA VAL A 145 -12.12 13.68 1.91
C VAL A 145 -12.52 13.34 0.49
N MET A 146 -13.71 12.73 0.28
CA MET A 146 -14.20 12.40 -1.07
C MET A 146 -14.41 13.66 -1.92
N SER A 147 -14.93 14.75 -1.34
CA SER A 147 -15.08 16.03 -2.02
C SER A 147 -13.72 16.61 -2.45
N MET A 148 -12.75 16.62 -1.54
CA MET A 148 -11.39 17.07 -1.85
C MET A 148 -10.76 16.22 -2.95
N LEU A 149 -10.90 14.89 -2.89
CA LEU A 149 -10.40 13.99 -3.93
C LEU A 149 -11.04 14.27 -5.29
N LYS A 150 -12.36 14.51 -5.34
CA LYS A 150 -13.06 14.85 -6.59
C LYS A 150 -12.49 16.08 -7.29
N GLU A 151 -12.01 17.05 -6.52
CA GLU A 151 -11.37 18.26 -7.04
C GLU A 151 -9.92 17.99 -7.47
N VAL A 152 -9.16 17.19 -6.70
CA VAL A 152 -7.72 17.02 -6.90
C VAL A 152 -7.38 15.94 -7.93
N THR A 153 -8.09 14.81 -7.95
CA THR A 153 -7.73 13.67 -8.80
C THR A 153 -7.72 13.95 -10.30
N PRO A 154 -8.53 14.88 -10.88
CA PRO A 154 -8.42 15.24 -12.29
C PRO A 154 -7.07 15.90 -12.65
N GLU A 155 -6.35 16.43 -11.66
CA GLU A 155 -5.04 17.07 -11.83
C GLU A 155 -3.88 16.07 -11.72
N LEU A 156 -4.11 14.88 -11.14
CA LEU A 156 -3.05 13.91 -10.86
C LEU A 156 -2.81 12.97 -12.06
N SER A 157 -1.55 12.60 -12.27
CA SER A 157 -1.16 11.58 -13.25
C SER A 157 -1.20 10.16 -12.68
N CYS A 158 -0.81 9.98 -11.42
CA CYS A 158 -0.83 8.69 -10.74
C CYS A 158 -2.19 8.37 -10.10
N PRO A 159 -2.59 7.09 -10.02
CA PRO A 159 -3.79 6.67 -9.30
C PRO A 159 -3.68 6.94 -7.79
N VAL A 160 -4.81 7.34 -7.19
CA VAL A 160 -4.99 7.37 -5.73
C VAL A 160 -5.73 6.12 -5.30
N VAL A 161 -5.23 5.49 -4.24
CA VAL A 161 -5.82 4.33 -3.56
C VAL A 161 -6.26 4.75 -2.17
N ILE A 162 -7.52 4.50 -1.81
CA ILE A 162 -7.97 4.72 -0.43
C ILE A 162 -7.53 3.55 0.43
N PHE A 163 -6.87 3.86 1.55
CA PHE A 163 -6.54 2.93 2.60
C PHE A 163 -7.49 3.17 3.78
N SER A 164 -8.35 2.19 4.12
CA SER A 164 -9.39 2.37 5.14
C SER A 164 -9.66 1.09 5.90
N TYR A 165 -10.06 1.22 7.16
CA TYR A 165 -10.76 0.15 7.88
C TYR A 165 -12.12 -0.12 7.23
N PHE A 166 -12.64 -1.33 7.40
CA PHE A 166 -13.90 -1.75 6.80
C PHE A 166 -15.12 -1.15 7.50
N ASN A 167 -15.07 -0.96 8.82
CA ASN A 167 -16.20 -0.44 9.60
C ASN A 167 -16.73 0.94 9.10
N PRO A 168 -15.88 1.96 8.83
CA PRO A 168 -16.33 3.21 8.19
C PRO A 168 -17.03 3.02 6.84
N ILE A 169 -16.60 2.05 6.04
CA ILE A 169 -17.19 1.72 4.73
C ILE A 169 -18.59 1.14 4.93
N VAL A 170 -18.72 0.17 5.83
CA VAL A 170 -20.00 -0.47 6.15
C VAL A 170 -21.00 0.53 6.72
N ARG A 171 -20.57 1.41 7.63
CA ARG A 171 -21.45 2.45 8.23
C ARG A 171 -22.04 3.41 7.19
N ARG A 172 -21.31 3.72 6.12
CA ARG A 172 -21.79 4.52 4.99
C ARG A 172 -22.69 3.71 4.03
N GLY A 173 -22.57 2.39 4.06
CA GLY A 173 -23.05 1.47 3.04
C GLY A 173 -21.98 1.23 1.98
N THR A 174 -21.66 -0.04 1.74
CA THR A 174 -20.60 -0.47 0.82
C THR A 174 -20.79 0.07 -0.61
N GLY A 175 -22.01 -0.01 -1.15
CA GLY A 175 -22.33 0.53 -2.48
C GLY A 175 -22.20 2.05 -2.55
N ASN A 176 -22.68 2.77 -1.53
CA ASN A 176 -22.57 4.23 -1.45
C ASN A 176 -21.11 4.69 -1.35
N PHE A 177 -20.30 3.95 -0.58
CA PHE A 177 -18.86 4.23 -0.46
C PHE A 177 -18.15 3.99 -1.80
N ALA A 178 -18.37 2.85 -2.45
CA ALA A 178 -17.74 2.52 -3.72
C ALA A 178 -18.12 3.50 -4.84
N ALA A 179 -19.40 3.91 -4.91
CA ALA A 179 -19.87 4.93 -5.83
C ALA A 179 -19.19 6.29 -5.57
N ALA A 180 -19.16 6.74 -4.31
CA ALA A 180 -18.50 7.99 -3.94
C ALA A 180 -16.99 7.98 -4.25
N ALA A 181 -16.30 6.86 -3.97
CA ALA A 181 -14.89 6.71 -4.29
C ALA A 181 -14.62 6.82 -5.80
N LYS A 182 -15.43 6.14 -6.62
CA LYS A 182 -15.35 6.22 -8.09
C LYS A 182 -15.59 7.65 -8.58
N GLU A 183 -16.63 8.32 -8.07
CA GLU A 183 -16.93 9.72 -8.42
C GLU A 183 -15.81 10.68 -8.03
N ALA A 184 -15.11 10.38 -6.93
CA ALA A 184 -13.95 11.13 -6.47
C ALA A 184 -12.67 10.83 -7.25
N GLY A 185 -12.73 9.95 -8.26
CA GLY A 185 -11.59 9.58 -9.12
C GLY A 185 -10.62 8.56 -8.51
N VAL A 186 -10.98 7.94 -7.38
CA VAL A 186 -10.21 6.87 -6.74
C VAL A 186 -10.14 5.65 -7.66
N LYS A 187 -9.00 4.95 -7.65
CA LYS A 187 -8.72 3.83 -8.56
C LYS A 187 -8.60 2.49 -7.86
N GLY A 188 -8.44 2.48 -6.55
CA GLY A 188 -8.46 1.25 -5.78
C GLY A 188 -8.64 1.46 -4.30
N LEU A 189 -8.83 0.35 -3.58
CA LEU A 189 -8.97 0.29 -2.13
C LEU A 189 -7.97 -0.70 -1.53
N ILE A 190 -7.49 -0.37 -0.34
CA ILE A 190 -6.80 -1.28 0.59
C ILE A 190 -7.63 -1.30 1.88
N ILE A 191 -8.02 -2.51 2.31
CA ILE A 191 -8.85 -2.72 3.50
C ILE A 191 -8.17 -3.77 4.37
N PRO A 192 -7.28 -3.37 5.30
CA PRO A 192 -6.42 -4.30 6.03
C PRO A 192 -7.16 -5.29 6.93
N ASP A 193 -8.33 -4.89 7.43
CA ASP A 193 -9.16 -5.65 8.36
C ASP A 193 -10.23 -6.51 7.66
N LEU A 194 -10.29 -6.51 6.32
CA LEU A 194 -11.21 -7.36 5.54
C LEU A 194 -10.49 -8.62 5.04
N PRO A 195 -10.71 -9.79 5.66
CA PRO A 195 -10.05 -11.03 5.24
C PRO A 195 -10.54 -11.48 3.87
N TYR A 196 -9.66 -12.16 3.12
CA TYR A 196 -9.92 -12.58 1.74
C TYR A 196 -11.24 -13.34 1.54
N ASP A 197 -11.62 -14.19 2.51
CA ASP A 197 -12.84 -15.00 2.42
C ASP A 197 -14.13 -14.16 2.49
N GLU A 198 -14.08 -13.00 3.14
CA GLU A 198 -15.22 -12.10 3.35
C GLU A 198 -15.39 -11.06 2.23
N ILE A 199 -14.38 -10.93 1.35
CA ILE A 199 -14.40 -10.00 0.21
C ILE A 199 -15.57 -10.26 -0.74
N ARG A 200 -16.10 -11.49 -0.80
CA ARG A 200 -17.19 -11.85 -1.75
C ARG A 200 -18.39 -10.92 -1.64
N GLY A 201 -18.73 -10.49 -0.42
CA GLY A 201 -19.86 -9.60 -0.17
C GLY A 201 -19.63 -8.15 -0.59
N PHE A 202 -18.38 -7.74 -0.83
CA PHE A 202 -18.00 -6.39 -1.25
C PHE A 202 -17.45 -6.33 -2.68
N ARG A 203 -17.08 -7.49 -3.24
CA ARG A 203 -16.46 -7.59 -4.56
C ARG A 203 -17.36 -7.09 -5.68
N LYS A 204 -18.67 -7.27 -5.54
CA LYS A 204 -19.64 -6.82 -6.54
C LYS A 204 -19.56 -5.30 -6.70
N GLU A 205 -19.58 -4.58 -5.59
CA GLU A 205 -19.53 -3.12 -5.51
C GLU A 205 -18.21 -2.59 -6.09
N ILE A 206 -17.09 -3.27 -5.81
CA ILE A 206 -15.77 -2.93 -6.37
C ILE A 206 -15.80 -3.00 -7.91
N VAL A 207 -16.26 -4.13 -8.46
CA VAL A 207 -16.29 -4.37 -9.91
C VAL A 207 -17.25 -3.41 -10.62
N GLU A 208 -18.47 -3.24 -10.11
CA GLU A 208 -19.47 -2.33 -10.68
C GLU A 208 -18.98 -0.88 -10.70
N ASN A 209 -18.15 -0.50 -9.73
CA ASN A 209 -17.56 0.83 -9.64
C ASN A 209 -16.19 0.96 -10.31
N LYS A 210 -15.68 -0.09 -10.95
CA LYS A 210 -14.36 -0.10 -11.63
C LYS A 210 -13.22 0.30 -10.69
N LEU A 211 -13.30 -0.10 -9.44
CA LEU A 211 -12.23 0.03 -8.46
C LEU A 211 -11.40 -1.26 -8.47
N GLU A 212 -10.11 -1.16 -8.19
CA GLU A 212 -9.25 -2.32 -7.95
C GLU A 212 -9.13 -2.57 -6.44
N LEU A 213 -9.28 -3.81 -5.99
CA LEU A 213 -9.06 -4.16 -4.58
C LEU A 213 -7.65 -4.73 -4.41
N ILE A 214 -6.79 -4.00 -3.72
CA ILE A 214 -5.43 -4.43 -3.40
C ILE A 214 -5.49 -5.36 -2.20
N LEU A 215 -5.08 -6.61 -2.39
CA LEU A 215 -5.15 -7.65 -1.37
C LEU A 215 -3.86 -7.73 -0.57
N LEU A 216 -4.02 -8.05 0.72
CA LEU A 216 -2.91 -8.19 1.64
C LEU A 216 -2.48 -9.64 1.77
N THR A 217 -1.19 -9.84 2.01
CA THR A 217 -0.65 -11.12 2.47
C THR A 217 0.44 -10.90 3.50
N THR A 218 0.81 -11.95 4.22
CA THR A 218 1.86 -11.92 5.24
C THR A 218 2.80 -13.11 5.03
N PRO A 219 4.04 -13.06 5.56
CA PRO A 219 4.92 -14.23 5.59
C PRO A 219 4.31 -15.45 6.32
N ALA A 220 3.33 -15.23 7.20
CA ALA A 220 2.61 -16.29 7.92
C ALA A 220 1.44 -16.88 7.11
N THR A 221 1.05 -16.27 5.98
CA THR A 221 -0.04 -16.75 5.15
C THR A 221 0.36 -18.08 4.48
N PRO A 222 -0.43 -19.16 4.60
CA PRO A 222 -0.12 -20.44 3.97
C PRO A 222 0.05 -20.31 2.45
N LEU A 223 0.95 -21.09 1.85
CA LEU A 223 1.28 -21.00 0.42
C LEU A 223 0.08 -21.13 -0.50
N GLU A 224 -0.84 -22.06 -0.23
CA GLU A 224 -2.05 -22.22 -1.05
C GLU A 224 -2.94 -20.98 -0.99
N ARG A 225 -3.08 -20.38 0.20
CA ARG A 225 -3.82 -19.12 0.37
C ARG A 225 -3.11 -17.95 -0.33
N MET A 226 -1.78 -17.89 -0.29
CA MET A 226 -1.03 -16.89 -1.06
C MET A 226 -1.30 -17.01 -2.57
N LYS A 227 -1.38 -18.23 -3.13
CA LYS A 227 -1.72 -18.44 -4.55
C LYS A 227 -3.12 -17.95 -4.88
N GLU A 228 -4.09 -18.21 -4.02
CA GLU A 228 -5.47 -17.72 -4.18
C GLU A 228 -5.53 -16.19 -4.19
N ILE A 229 -4.94 -15.55 -3.19
CA ILE A 229 -4.84 -14.09 -3.07
C ILE A 229 -4.16 -13.51 -4.31
N THR A 230 -3.02 -14.09 -4.70
CA THR A 230 -2.26 -13.67 -5.88
C THR A 230 -3.12 -13.70 -7.13
N LYS A 231 -3.84 -14.78 -7.38
CA LYS A 231 -4.72 -14.91 -8.57
C LYS A 231 -5.86 -13.90 -8.57
N ALA A 232 -6.35 -13.52 -7.40
CA ALA A 232 -7.45 -12.57 -7.24
C ALA A 232 -7.03 -11.11 -7.16
N SER A 233 -5.74 -10.83 -6.97
CA SER A 233 -5.22 -9.47 -6.76
C SER A 233 -5.14 -8.69 -8.06
N GLU A 234 -5.50 -7.41 -7.98
CA GLU A 234 -5.33 -6.42 -9.05
C GLU A 234 -4.26 -5.40 -8.62
N GLY A 235 -3.61 -4.72 -9.57
CA GLY A 235 -2.53 -3.78 -9.27
C GLY A 235 -1.25 -4.46 -8.74
N PHE A 236 -1.22 -4.70 -7.44
CA PHE A 236 -0.14 -5.32 -6.68
C PHE A 236 -0.69 -6.07 -5.45
N ILE A 237 0.15 -6.89 -4.82
CA ILE A 237 -0.12 -7.53 -3.53
C ILE A 237 0.60 -6.75 -2.45
N TYR A 238 -0.12 -6.39 -1.39
CA TYR A 238 0.42 -5.68 -0.24
C TYR A 238 1.00 -6.69 0.77
N LEU A 239 2.32 -6.86 0.77
CA LEU A 239 2.99 -7.74 1.74
C LEU A 239 3.30 -6.99 3.04
N VAL A 240 2.69 -7.43 4.14
CA VAL A 240 2.96 -6.89 5.49
C VAL A 240 4.16 -7.62 6.10
N SER A 241 5.27 -6.90 6.34
CA SER A 241 6.57 -7.51 6.70
C SER A 241 6.70 -8.02 8.13
N VAL A 242 5.72 -7.78 9.01
CA VAL A 242 5.79 -8.14 10.43
C VAL A 242 4.45 -8.69 10.89
N ILE A 243 4.50 -9.63 11.84
CA ILE A 243 3.37 -9.99 12.67
C ILE A 243 3.25 -8.87 13.72
N GLY A 244 2.79 -7.68 13.34
CA GLY A 244 2.76 -6.48 14.17
C GLY A 244 2.41 -5.19 13.42
N VAL A 245 2.02 -4.14 14.16
CA VAL A 245 1.48 -2.86 13.64
C VAL A 245 2.47 -2.05 12.78
N THR A 246 1.93 -1.18 11.91
CA THR A 246 2.69 -0.33 10.98
C THR A 246 3.37 0.86 11.69
N GLY A 247 4.63 0.71 12.08
CA GLY A 247 5.43 1.83 12.58
C GLY A 247 6.59 1.32 13.42
N SER A 248 7.74 1.98 13.32
CA SER A 248 8.93 1.63 14.10
C SER A 248 8.59 1.64 15.60
N SER A 249 8.61 0.45 16.22
CA SER A 249 8.81 0.31 17.66
C SER A 249 10.29 0.55 17.92
N SER A 250 10.66 1.78 18.26
CA SER A 250 11.92 2.16 18.91
C SER A 250 11.86 3.63 19.29
N GLY A 251 11.07 3.93 20.33
CA GLY A 251 11.45 4.92 21.32
C GLY A 251 11.84 4.11 22.55
N ASP A 252 13.14 4.13 22.85
CA ASP A 252 13.86 3.46 23.97
C ASP A 252 14.20 1.97 23.82
#